data_AF-A0A7V8VL01-F1
#
_entry.id   AF-A0A7V8VL01-F1
#
_cell.length_a   1.000
_cell.length_b   1.000
_cell.length_c   1.000
_cell.angle_alpha   90.00
_cell.angle_beta   90.00
_cell.angle_gamma   90.00
#
_symmetry.space_group_name_H-M   'P 1'
#
loop_
_entity.id
_entity.type
_entity.pdbx_description
1 polymer ?
#
loop_
_entity_poly.entity_id
_entity_poly.type
_entity_poly.pdbx_seq_one_letter_code
_entity_poly.pdbx_strand_id
1 'polypeptide(L)' 'MSLAEIEETVKRLKPDELAKLAGYIARHDKLGWDEQMDEDFSAGGKHAAVLEKFDTEIDAGRFTPMP' A
#
# COMPACT_ATOMS: atom_id res chain seq x y z
N MET A 1 5.36 13.79 21.88
CA MET A 1 4.79 12.46 22.14
C MET A 1 5.68 11.44 21.45
N SER A 2 6.14 10.45 22.20
CA SER A 2 7.00 9.37 21.74
C SER A 2 6.19 8.13 21.35
N LEU A 3 6.77 7.23 20.57
CA LEU A 3 6.12 5.95 20.22
C LEU A 3 5.78 5.14 21.47
N ALA A 4 6.67 5.10 22.45
CA ALA A 4 6.44 4.40 23.72
C ALA A 4 5.23 4.96 24.49
N GLU A 5 5.03 6.29 24.50
CA GLU A 5 3.85 6.90 25.12
C GLU A 5 2.54 6.53 24.39
N ILE A 6 2.59 6.42 23.05
CA ILE A 6 1.45 5.95 22.26
C ILE A 6 1.13 4.49 22.61
N GLU A 7 2.14 3.61 22.60
CA GLU A 7 1.97 2.20 22.91
C GLU A 7 1.35 1.97 24.29
N GLU A 8 1.82 2.71 25.32
CA GLU A 8 1.24 2.66 26.66
C GLU A 8 -0.21 3.17 26.71
N THR A 9 -0.54 4.15 25.87
CA THR A 9 -1.92 4.65 25.75
C THR A 9 -2.82 3.62 25.06
N VAL A 10 -2.32 2.98 24.00
CA VAL A 10 -3.04 1.93 23.26
C VAL A 10 -3.40 0.76 24.15
N LYS A 11 -2.50 0.35 25.07
CA LYS A 11 -2.76 -0.73 26.05
C LYS A 11 -3.95 -0.45 26.96
N ARG A 12 -4.35 0.81 27.14
CA ARG A 12 -5.44 1.23 28.03
C ARG A 12 -6.78 1.40 27.31
N LEU A 13 -6.80 1.28 25.98
CA LEU A 13 -8.01 1.42 25.18
C LEU A 13 -8.98 0.27 25.44
N LYS A 14 -10.28 0.57 25.41
CA LYS A 14 -11.31 -0.48 25.38
C LYS A 14 -11.29 -1.20 24.03
N PRO A 15 -11.80 -2.43 23.94
CA PRO A 15 -11.82 -3.19 22.68
C PRO A 15 -12.41 -2.42 21.49
N ASP A 16 -13.51 -1.69 21.68
CA ASP A 16 -14.15 -0.92 20.60
C ASP A 16 -13.30 0.28 20.14
N GLU A 17 -12.54 0.90 21.05
CA GLU A 17 -11.65 2.02 20.74
C GLU A 17 -10.39 1.52 20.03
N LEU A 18 -9.87 0.37 20.47
CA LEU A 18 -8.75 -0.31 19.81
C LEU A 18 -9.13 -0.72 18.38
N ALA A 19 -10.35 -1.23 18.17
CA ALA A 19 -10.84 -1.58 16.83
C ALA A 19 -10.93 -0.35 15.92
N LYS A 20 -11.40 0.80 16.44
CA LYS A 20 -11.42 2.07 15.69
C LYS A 20 -10.02 2.54 15.33
N LEU A 21 -9.07 2.46 16.27
CA LEU A 21 -7.67 2.84 16.03
C LEU A 21 -7.02 1.94 14.98
N ALA A 22 -7.23 0.62 15.06
CA ALA A 22 -6.74 -0.32 14.05
C ALA A 22 -7.30 0.01 12.66
N GLY A 23 -8.59 0.33 12.56
CA GLY A 23 -9.21 0.75 11.30
C GLY A 23 -8.66 2.08 10.77
N TYR A 24 -8.26 3.00 11.64
CA TYR A 24 -7.60 4.24 11.24
C TYR A 24 -6.19 3.98 10.70
N ILE A 25 -5.38 3.19 11.40
CA ILE A 25 -4.02 2.82 10.97
C ILE A 25 -4.07 2.12 9.62
N ALA A 26 -4.96 1.15 9.44
CA ALA A 26 -5.10 0.43 8.18
C ALA A 26 -5.41 1.34 6.97
N ARG A 27 -6.18 2.42 7.18
CA ARG A 27 -6.43 3.42 6.12
C ARG A 27 -5.18 4.22 5.81
N HIS A 28 -4.41 4.62 6.82
CA HIS A 28 -3.16 5.35 6.63
C HIS A 28 -2.10 4.49 5.95
N ASP A 29 -1.97 3.22 6.35
CA ASP A 29 -1.08 2.28 5.68
C ASP A 29 -1.48 2.12 4.22
N LYS A 30 -2.78 2.00 3.92
CA LYS A 30 -3.25 1.95 2.53
C LYS A 30 -2.84 3.18 1.72
N LEU A 31 -2.95 4.39 2.28
CA LEU A 31 -2.51 5.61 1.59
C LEU A 31 -1.01 5.60 1.31
N GLY A 32 -0.19 5.17 2.27
CA GLY A 32 1.26 5.02 2.06
C GLY A 32 1.59 3.97 0.99
N TRP A 33 0.80 2.90 0.93
CA TRP A 33 0.90 1.90 -0.15
C TRP A 33 0.50 2.47 -1.51
N ASP A 34 -0.56 3.28 -1.59
CA ASP A 34 -0.98 3.94 -2.83
C ASP A 34 0.14 4.89 -3.34
N GLU A 35 0.72 5.71 -2.44
CA GLU A 35 1.85 6.60 -2.76
C GLU A 35 3.09 5.82 -3.22
N GLN A 36 3.43 4.73 -2.51
CA GLN A 36 4.58 3.89 -2.88
C GLN A 36 4.37 3.23 -4.25
N MET A 37 3.15 2.78 -4.56
CA MET A 37 2.83 2.22 -5.88
C MET A 37 3.01 3.28 -6.97
N ASP A 38 2.50 4.49 -6.77
CA ASP A 38 2.64 5.57 -7.74
C ASP A 38 4.12 5.90 -8.00
N GLU A 39 4.95 5.95 -6.96
CA GLU A 39 6.40 6.16 -7.10
C GLU A 39 7.10 5.00 -7.81
N ASP A 40 6.83 3.77 -7.40
CA ASP A 40 7.48 2.57 -7.94
C ASP A 40 7.20 2.40 -9.45
N PHE A 41 6.00 2.75 -9.90
CA PHE A 41 5.56 2.63 -11.31
C PHE A 41 5.70 3.93 -12.13
N SER A 42 6.17 5.02 -11.51
CA SER A 42 6.45 6.28 -12.22
C SER A 42 7.59 6.14 -13.25
N ALA A 43 7.73 7.14 -14.12
CA ALA A 43 8.83 7.18 -15.09
C ALA A 43 10.20 7.25 -14.39
N GLY A 44 11.04 6.24 -14.61
CA GLY A 44 12.33 6.09 -13.90
C GLY A 44 12.20 5.47 -12.51
N GLY A 45 10.98 5.13 -12.08
CA GLY A 45 10.69 4.37 -10.88
C GLY A 45 11.21 2.94 -10.96
N LYS A 46 11.27 2.28 -9.80
CA LYS A 46 11.86 0.94 -9.61
C LYS A 46 11.25 -0.12 -10.53
N HIS A 47 9.97 0.03 -10.88
CA HIS A 47 9.20 -0.93 -11.68
C HIS A 47 8.86 -0.41 -13.08
N ALA A 48 9.39 0.74 -13.51
CA ALA A 48 9.16 1.29 -14.85
C ALA A 48 9.47 0.28 -15.97
N ALA A 49 10.61 -0.42 -15.90
CA ALA A 49 11.01 -1.41 -16.90
C ALA A 49 10.09 -2.66 -16.94
N VAL A 50 9.36 -2.93 -15.86
CA VAL A 50 8.39 -4.04 -15.82
C VAL A 50 7.14 -3.67 -16.61
N LEU A 51 6.73 -2.40 -16.62
CA LEU A 51 5.60 -1.91 -17.42
C LEU A 51 5.86 -2.09 -18.92
N GLU A 52 7.04 -1.67 -19.41
CA GLU A 52 7.43 -1.82 -20.82
C GLU A 52 7.41 -3.30 -21.26
N LYS A 53 7.82 -4.20 -20.35
CA LYS A 53 7.75 -5.64 -20.59
C LYS A 53 6.30 -6.12 -20.72
N PHE A 54 5.40 -5.66 -19.86
CA PHE A 54 3.98 -6.04 -19.95
C PHE A 54 3.34 -5.53 -21.24
N ASP A 55 3.60 -4.29 -21.64
CA ASP A 55 3.12 -3.74 -22.92
C ASP A 55 3.57 -4.60 -24.10
N THR A 56 4.85 -5.02 -24.10
CA THR A 56 5.40 -5.91 -25.12
C THR A 56 4.71 -7.28 -25.16
N GLU A 57 4.37 -7.86 -23.99
CA GLU A 57 3.65 -9.14 -23.90
C GLU A 57 2.19 -9.01 -24.36
N ILE A 58 1.54 -7.89 -24.07
CA ILE A 58 0.19 -7.57 -24.54
C ILE A 58 0.17 -7.42 -26.06
N ASP A 59 1.07 -6.62 -26.61
CA ASP A 59 1.18 -6.39 -28.06
C ASP A 59 1.48 -7.68 -28.83
N ALA A 60 2.22 -8.59 -28.21
CA ALA A 60 2.51 -9.89 -28.78
C ALA A 60 1.39 -10.93 -28.60
N GLY A 61 0.25 -10.54 -28.02
CA GLY A 61 -0.90 -11.43 -27.81
C GLY A 61 -0.65 -12.54 -26.79
N ARG A 62 0.35 -12.38 -25.91
CA ARG A 62 0.71 -13.36 -24.88
C ARG A 62 0.00 -13.13 -23.54
N PHE A 63 -0.90 -12.15 -23.49
CA PHE A 63 -1.73 -11.87 -22.32
C PHE A 63 -3.12 -12.50 -22.46
N THR A 64 -3.59 -13.19 -21.41
CA THR A 64 -4.98 -13.68 -21.32
C THR A 64 -5.75 -12.78 -20.36
N PRO A 65 -6.80 -12.07 -20.81
CA PRO A 65 -7.64 -11.27 -19.92
C PRO A 65 -8.23 -12.14 -18.81
N MET A 66 -8.31 -11.59 -17.59
CA MET A 66 -9.03 -12.29 -16.53
C MET A 66 -10.52 -12.39 -16.88
N PRO A 67 -11.21 -13.48 -16.47
CA PRO A 67 -12.64 -13.69 -16.75
C PRO A 67 -13.53 -12.59 -16.19
#